data_AF-A0A365NKY9-F1
#
_entry.id   AF-A0A365NKY9-F1
#
_cell.length_a   1.000
_cell.length_b   1.000
_cell.length_c   1.000
_cell.angle_alpha   90.00
_cell.angle_beta   90.00
_cell.angle_gamma   90.00
#
_symmetry.space_group_name_H-M   'P 1'
#
loop_
_entity.id
_entity.type
_entity.pdbx_description
1 polymer ?
#
loop_
_entity_poly.entity_id
_entity_poly.type
_entity_poly.pdbx_seq_one_letter_code
_entity_poly.pdbx_strand_id
1 'polypeptide(L)'
;MFPDHSAKERITHERIDELCASPLAADFDALCAKQLYLNLVVSCTNSRHSDIQAAAAVFKEAAKANGGVVPKIVGGVKMFIAAASSREQEAAEDSGDWQVLLDAGAEALVSDSALGSLNPEIGITASNCNFKGRMGSREALAYLGSPEVVAASALKGIISGPGAYKGSGQPRSVESDFNDMVQQLDSFIGNVESTETSSNGPAVEILPGFPESVREEIVFMDIDSQDTDQIYPRSMTYESNVSKEAMANACMKDYDPDFQKVSRPNDILVSGNGFGCGSSREQAATAILAISIHFVVAGLRAAFPKDAKRPFPTFRTGWTLKWDVKKSMVQVQEGEGGEESAENVGDIPPNVQEIIALGGLHERCRHELKKAS
;
A
#
# COMPACT_ATOMS: atom_id res chain seq x y z
N MET A 1 11.95 -14.07 20.94
CA MET A 1 10.59 -14.65 20.94
C MET A 1 9.65 -13.53 21.35
N PHE A 2 9.03 -12.86 20.38
CA PHE A 2 7.95 -11.93 20.69
C PHE A 2 6.75 -12.78 21.15
N PRO A 3 5.96 -12.34 22.14
CA PRO A 3 4.79 -13.09 22.58
C PRO A 3 3.85 -13.31 21.39
N ASP A 4 3.23 -14.48 21.34
CA ASP A 4 2.17 -14.80 20.38
C ASP A 4 1.03 -13.79 20.61
N HIS A 5 0.86 -12.90 19.64
CA HIS A 5 -0.08 -11.79 19.74
C HIS A 5 -1.07 -11.91 18.59
N SER A 6 -2.01 -12.84 18.70
CA SER A 6 -3.17 -12.89 17.80
C SER A 6 -3.89 -11.53 17.83
N ALA A 7 -4.41 -11.09 16.68
CA ALA A 7 -5.06 -9.77 16.55
C ALA A 7 -6.25 -9.56 17.51
N LYS A 8 -6.85 -10.65 18.02
CA LYS A 8 -7.98 -10.65 18.95
C LYS A 8 -7.67 -9.95 20.28
N GLU A 9 -6.42 -9.98 20.75
CA GLU A 9 -6.04 -9.34 22.02
C GLU A 9 -5.70 -7.86 21.87
N ARG A 10 -5.46 -7.36 20.64
CA ARG A 10 -5.01 -5.98 20.39
C ARG A 10 -6.13 -5.00 20.09
N ILE A 11 -7.29 -5.48 19.62
CA ILE A 11 -8.43 -4.65 19.23
C ILE A 11 -9.67 -5.18 19.96
N THR A 12 -9.85 -4.75 21.21
CA THR A 12 -11.08 -4.95 21.99
C THR A 12 -12.02 -3.77 21.79
N HIS A 13 -13.31 -3.93 22.10
CA HIS A 13 -14.26 -2.81 22.12
C HIS A 13 -13.76 -1.66 23.00
N GLU A 14 -13.21 -2.01 24.16
CA GLU A 14 -12.60 -1.07 25.10
C GLU A 14 -11.42 -0.31 24.48
N ARG A 15 -10.56 -1.00 23.70
CA ARG A 15 -9.43 -0.37 23.01
C ARG A 15 -9.89 0.52 21.85
N ILE A 16 -10.96 0.16 21.15
CA ILE A 16 -11.59 1.01 20.13
C ILE A 16 -12.17 2.27 20.78
N ASP A 17 -12.88 2.12 21.90
CA ASP A 17 -13.43 3.24 22.66
C ASP A 17 -12.33 4.17 23.19
N GLU A 18 -11.22 3.62 23.69
CA GLU A 18 -10.02 4.39 24.08
C GLU A 18 -9.40 5.17 22.90
N LEU A 19 -9.24 4.52 21.74
CA LEU A 19 -8.71 5.17 20.52
C LEU A 19 -9.66 6.27 20.03
N CYS A 20 -10.97 6.05 20.13
CA CYS A 20 -11.98 7.04 19.79
C CYS A 20 -12.06 8.18 20.82
N ALA A 21 -11.72 7.93 22.10
CA ALA A 21 -11.73 8.92 23.17
C ALA A 21 -10.57 9.92 23.08
N SER A 22 -9.50 9.59 22.35
CA SER A 22 -8.42 10.52 22.03
C SER A 22 -8.69 11.18 20.68
N PRO A 23 -9.14 12.45 20.62
CA PRO A 23 -9.32 13.13 19.34
C PRO A 23 -7.97 13.20 18.62
N LEU A 24 -7.92 12.74 17.37
CA LEU A 24 -6.80 13.00 16.47
C LEU A 24 -6.59 14.52 16.38
N ALA A 25 -5.55 15.02 17.04
CA ALA A 25 -5.12 16.41 16.93
C ALA A 25 -4.12 16.53 15.78
N ALA A 26 -4.31 17.51 14.90
CA ALA A 26 -3.32 17.85 13.91
C ALA A 26 -2.03 18.33 14.59
N ASP A 27 -0.86 18.00 14.03
CA ASP A 27 0.43 18.48 14.52
C ASP A 27 0.47 20.01 14.57
N PHE A 28 1.04 20.56 15.65
CA PHE A 28 1.08 22.00 15.94
C PHE A 28 1.82 22.81 14.86
N ASP A 29 2.70 22.15 14.10
CA ASP A 29 3.53 22.74 13.04
C ASP A 29 3.07 22.38 11.62
N ALA A 30 1.84 21.88 11.46
CA ALA A 30 1.30 21.52 10.15
C ALA A 30 1.24 22.74 9.21
N LEU A 31 2.03 22.70 8.14
CA LEU A 31 2.11 23.75 7.12
C LEU A 31 0.73 23.97 6.46
N CYS A 32 0.20 25.18 6.56
CA CYS A 32 -1.06 25.57 5.93
C CYS A 32 -0.90 25.62 4.40
N ALA A 33 -1.67 24.79 3.70
CA ALA A 33 -1.75 24.81 2.25
C ALA A 33 -2.45 26.09 1.76
N LYS A 34 -1.92 26.72 0.71
CA LYS A 34 -2.60 27.86 0.03
C LYS A 34 -3.70 27.41 -0.95
N GLN A 35 -3.75 26.13 -1.31
CA GLN A 35 -4.79 25.51 -2.14
C GLN A 35 -4.96 24.05 -1.71
N LEU A 36 -6.21 23.60 -1.58
CA LEU A 36 -6.57 22.30 -1.02
C LEU A 36 -7.35 21.49 -2.05
N TYR A 37 -6.91 20.26 -2.30
CA TYR A 37 -7.61 19.35 -3.21
C TYR A 37 -8.20 18.22 -2.39
N LEU A 38 -9.51 18.11 -2.41
CA LEU A 38 -10.29 17.26 -1.55
C LEU A 38 -10.85 16.14 -2.37
N ASN A 39 -10.33 14.95 -2.09
CA ASN A 39 -10.79 13.77 -2.76
C ASN A 39 -11.66 12.98 -1.81
N LEU A 40 -12.90 13.46 -1.66
CA LEU A 40 -13.93 12.68 -1.03
C LEU A 40 -14.22 11.52 -1.98
N VAL A 41 -13.91 10.32 -1.52
CA VAL A 41 -14.55 9.13 -2.05
C VAL A 41 -13.99 8.65 -3.41
N VAL A 42 -12.75 8.15 -3.44
CA VAL A 42 -12.13 7.53 -4.64
C VAL A 42 -11.36 6.26 -4.28
N SER A 43 -11.92 5.46 -3.36
CA SER A 43 -11.58 4.04 -3.30
C SER A 43 -12.73 3.27 -2.66
N CYS A 44 -12.89 2.02 -3.08
CA CYS A 44 -13.88 1.05 -2.57
C CYS A 44 -14.02 0.94 -1.04
N THR A 45 -13.12 1.57 -0.27
CA THR A 45 -13.12 1.61 1.18
C THR A 45 -14.17 2.55 1.79
N ASN A 46 -14.28 3.81 1.35
CA ASN A 46 -15.13 4.81 2.01
C ASN A 46 -16.04 5.52 0.99
N SER A 47 -16.65 4.73 0.10
CA SER A 47 -17.48 5.18 -1.03
C SER A 47 -18.87 4.59 -1.08
N ARG A 48 -19.36 4.10 0.06
CA ARG A 48 -20.73 3.63 0.20
C ARG A 48 -21.66 4.80 0.41
N HIS A 49 -22.96 4.55 0.25
CA HIS A 49 -24.02 5.50 0.54
C HIS A 49 -23.88 6.12 1.93
N SER A 50 -23.54 5.31 2.94
CA SER A 50 -23.31 5.77 4.32
C SER A 50 -22.16 6.79 4.42
N ASP A 51 -21.11 6.63 3.63
CA ASP A 51 -19.95 7.52 3.62
C ASP A 51 -20.29 8.86 2.95
N ILE A 52 -21.00 8.79 1.83
CA ILE A 52 -21.52 9.97 1.12
C ILE A 52 -22.49 10.73 2.01
N GLN A 53 -23.37 10.02 2.71
CA GLN A 53 -24.29 10.59 3.69
C GLN A 53 -23.54 11.28 4.83
N ALA A 54 -22.49 10.67 5.37
CA ALA A 54 -21.69 11.27 6.44
C ALA A 54 -21.02 12.58 5.98
N ALA A 55 -20.48 12.61 4.76
CA ALA A 55 -19.95 13.82 4.16
C ALA A 55 -21.04 14.89 3.95
N ALA A 56 -22.20 14.51 3.40
CA ALA A 56 -23.33 15.41 3.17
C ALA A 56 -23.90 15.96 4.48
N ALA A 57 -23.86 15.20 5.58
CA ALA A 57 -24.32 15.63 6.89
C ALA A 57 -23.55 16.87 7.39
N VAL A 58 -22.24 16.97 7.10
CA VAL A 58 -21.42 18.15 7.45
C VAL A 58 -21.96 19.41 6.75
N PHE A 59 -22.26 19.32 5.46
CA PHE A 59 -22.84 20.42 4.69
C PHE A 59 -24.27 20.74 5.13
N LYS A 60 -25.10 19.72 5.41
CA LYS A 60 -26.47 19.88 5.93
C LYS A 60 -26.49 20.56 7.30
N GLU A 61 -25.56 20.21 8.19
CA GLU A 61 -25.45 20.84 9.51
C GLU A 61 -25.00 22.30 9.38
N ALA A 62 -24.00 22.57 8.55
CA ALA A 62 -23.58 23.93 8.25
C ALA A 62 -24.71 24.76 7.60
N ALA A 63 -25.54 24.13 6.76
CA ALA A 63 -26.72 24.77 6.18
C ALA A 63 -27.74 25.17 7.25
N LYS A 64 -28.01 24.30 8.24
CA LYS A 64 -28.91 24.63 9.37
C LYS A 64 -28.43 25.86 10.14
N ALA A 65 -27.12 26.00 10.34
CA ALA A 65 -26.53 27.17 10.97
C ALA A 65 -26.62 28.45 10.10
N ASN A 66 -26.76 28.28 8.78
CA ASN A 66 -26.79 29.35 7.77
C ASN A 66 -28.17 29.53 7.11
N GLY A 67 -29.25 29.45 7.89
CA GLY A 67 -30.60 29.73 7.40
C GLY A 67 -31.14 28.72 6.37
N GLY A 68 -30.63 27.50 6.38
CA GLY A 68 -31.03 26.41 5.48
C GLY A 68 -30.31 26.37 4.14
N VAL A 69 -29.39 27.31 3.87
CA VAL A 69 -28.66 27.36 2.59
C VAL A 69 -27.38 26.53 2.69
N VAL A 70 -27.21 25.57 1.78
CA VAL A 70 -25.98 24.76 1.69
C VAL A 70 -24.79 25.67 1.38
N PRO A 71 -23.79 25.74 2.27
CA PRO A 71 -22.61 26.55 2.02
C PRO A 71 -21.77 25.96 0.88
N LYS A 72 -21.20 26.85 0.06
CA LYS A 72 -20.29 26.45 -1.01
C LYS A 72 -18.92 26.08 -0.44
N ILE A 73 -18.25 25.14 -1.09
CA ILE A 73 -16.83 24.86 -0.90
C ILE A 73 -16.05 26.17 -1.11
N VAL A 74 -15.06 26.41 -0.26
CA VAL A 74 -14.31 27.67 -0.29
C VAL A 74 -13.50 27.82 -1.58
N GLY A 75 -13.37 29.05 -2.07
CA GLY A 75 -12.63 29.33 -3.29
C GLY A 75 -11.17 28.85 -3.21
N GLY A 76 -10.68 28.24 -4.28
CA GLY A 76 -9.33 27.64 -4.34
C GLY A 76 -9.27 26.20 -3.82
N VAL A 77 -10.42 25.61 -3.46
CA VAL A 77 -10.55 24.21 -3.11
C VAL A 77 -11.39 23.48 -4.14
N LYS A 78 -10.93 22.31 -4.57
CA LYS A 78 -11.71 21.39 -5.42
C LYS A 78 -12.10 20.18 -4.60
N MET A 79 -13.38 19.83 -4.63
CA MET A 79 -13.87 18.60 -4.01
C MET A 79 -14.40 17.68 -5.09
N PHE A 80 -13.93 16.45 -5.12
CA PHE A 80 -14.46 15.40 -5.99
C PHE A 80 -15.31 14.44 -5.16
N ILE A 81 -16.30 13.82 -5.81
CA ILE A 81 -17.09 12.71 -5.27
C ILE A 81 -17.23 11.61 -6.33
N ALA A 82 -17.08 10.35 -5.93
CA ALA A 82 -17.48 9.20 -6.72
C ALA A 82 -18.23 8.22 -5.81
N ALA A 83 -19.05 7.33 -6.35
CA ALA A 83 -19.64 6.26 -5.54
C ALA A 83 -18.90 4.93 -5.81
N ALA A 84 -18.91 4.02 -4.84
CA ALA A 84 -18.25 2.71 -4.97
C ALA A 84 -18.88 1.87 -6.11
N SER A 85 -20.16 2.11 -6.39
CA SER A 85 -20.89 1.48 -7.48
C SER A 85 -22.07 2.36 -7.89
N SER A 86 -22.68 2.06 -9.03
CA SER A 86 -23.91 2.72 -9.47
C SER A 86 -25.05 2.59 -8.46
N ARG A 87 -25.12 1.48 -7.70
CA ARG A 87 -26.15 1.27 -6.67
C ARG A 87 -25.95 2.19 -5.46
N GLU A 88 -24.70 2.41 -5.05
CA GLU A 88 -24.39 3.32 -3.95
C GLU A 88 -24.66 4.78 -4.35
N GLN A 89 -24.42 5.11 -5.63
CA GLN A 89 -24.76 6.42 -6.17
C GLN A 89 -26.27 6.63 -6.18
N GLU A 90 -27.04 5.69 -6.72
CA GLU A 90 -28.51 5.74 -6.76
C GLU A 90 -29.09 5.90 -5.35
N ALA A 91 -28.60 5.14 -4.37
CA ALA A 91 -29.02 5.29 -2.97
C ALA A 91 -28.72 6.68 -2.38
N ALA A 92 -27.57 7.28 -2.74
CA ALA A 92 -27.21 8.63 -2.31
C ALA A 92 -28.00 9.73 -3.03
N GLU A 93 -28.38 9.50 -4.28
CA GLU A 93 -29.28 10.36 -5.04
C GLU A 93 -30.70 10.33 -4.45
N ASP A 94 -31.22 9.13 -4.17
CA ASP A 94 -32.52 8.90 -3.55
C ASP A 94 -32.65 9.55 -2.16
N SER A 95 -31.59 9.51 -1.35
CA SER A 95 -31.56 10.20 -0.05
C SER A 95 -31.32 11.70 -0.15
N GLY A 96 -31.03 12.22 -1.34
CA GLY A 96 -30.66 13.61 -1.61
C GLY A 96 -29.28 14.00 -1.06
N ASP A 97 -28.50 13.05 -0.53
CA ASP A 97 -27.16 13.29 -0.01
C ASP A 97 -26.19 13.68 -1.15
N TRP A 98 -26.31 13.01 -2.30
CA TRP A 98 -25.53 13.32 -3.50
C TRP A 98 -25.73 14.75 -3.97
N GLN A 99 -27.00 15.19 -4.05
CA GLN A 99 -27.35 16.53 -4.50
C GLN A 99 -26.81 17.62 -3.56
N VAL A 100 -26.78 17.38 -2.25
CA VAL A 100 -26.19 18.35 -1.30
C VAL A 100 -24.72 18.60 -1.60
N LEU A 101 -23.97 17.57 -1.93
CA LEU A 101 -22.53 17.71 -2.24
C LEU A 101 -22.33 18.44 -3.57
N LEU A 102 -23.14 18.14 -4.60
CA LEU A 102 -23.14 18.88 -5.86
C LEU A 102 -23.52 20.35 -5.66
N ASP A 103 -24.54 20.61 -4.84
CA ASP A 103 -24.98 21.95 -4.47
C ASP A 103 -23.91 22.71 -3.68
N ALA A 104 -23.05 22.03 -2.94
CA ALA A 104 -21.89 22.65 -2.30
C ALA A 104 -20.76 23.00 -3.31
N GLY A 105 -20.82 22.45 -4.53
CA GLY A 105 -19.83 22.65 -5.58
C GLY A 105 -18.86 21.48 -5.76
N ALA A 106 -19.19 20.30 -5.24
CA ALA A 106 -18.39 19.10 -5.51
C ALA A 106 -18.58 18.64 -6.96
N GLU A 107 -17.52 18.08 -7.54
CA GLU A 107 -17.51 17.54 -8.89
C GLU A 107 -17.66 16.01 -8.85
N ALA A 108 -18.73 15.49 -9.46
CA ALA A 108 -18.93 14.06 -9.59
C ALA A 108 -17.98 13.45 -10.64
N LEU A 109 -17.38 12.31 -10.30
CA LEU A 109 -16.49 11.57 -11.17
C LEU A 109 -17.03 10.17 -11.45
N VAL A 110 -16.72 9.69 -12.65
CA VAL A 110 -16.92 8.29 -13.01
C VAL A 110 -15.70 7.51 -12.51
N SER A 111 -15.80 6.91 -11.33
CA SER A 111 -14.78 6.03 -10.71
C SER A 111 -13.42 6.69 -10.36
N ASP A 112 -12.39 5.86 -10.10
CA ASP A 112 -11.04 6.19 -9.61
C ASP A 112 -10.20 7.21 -10.42
N SER A 113 -10.82 7.91 -11.38
CA SER A 113 -10.18 8.77 -12.38
C SER A 113 -9.53 10.05 -11.82
N ALA A 114 -9.89 10.53 -10.62
CA ALA A 114 -9.18 11.64 -9.98
C ALA A 114 -7.92 11.24 -9.22
N LEU A 115 -7.68 9.93 -9.01
CA LEU A 115 -6.46 9.47 -8.36
C LEU A 115 -5.27 9.81 -9.28
N GLY A 116 -4.45 10.78 -8.91
CA GLY A 116 -3.32 11.24 -9.74
C GLY A 116 -3.33 12.72 -10.14
N SER A 117 -4.30 13.52 -9.70
CA SER A 117 -4.46 14.92 -10.17
C SER A 117 -3.80 15.99 -9.30
N LEU A 118 -3.19 15.66 -8.15
CA LEU A 118 -2.52 16.64 -7.30
C LEU A 118 -1.27 17.18 -8.01
N ASN A 119 -1.09 18.50 -8.03
CA ASN A 119 0.05 19.14 -8.66
C ASN A 119 0.74 20.11 -7.68
N PRO A 120 1.96 19.78 -7.22
CA PRO A 120 2.51 19.93 -5.83
C PRO A 120 1.61 20.36 -4.65
N GLU A 121 0.29 20.29 -4.74
CA GLU A 121 -0.63 20.78 -3.70
C GLU A 121 -0.77 19.82 -2.52
N ILE A 122 -1.44 20.29 -1.47
CA ILE A 122 -1.84 19.48 -0.33
C ILE A 122 -3.27 18.97 -0.58
N GLY A 123 -3.47 17.67 -0.40
CA GLY A 123 -4.78 17.05 -0.49
C GLY A 123 -5.10 16.17 0.71
N ILE A 124 -6.38 16.04 1.03
CA ILE A 124 -6.88 15.04 1.96
C ILE A 124 -7.93 14.19 1.26
N THR A 125 -7.87 12.88 1.47
CA THR A 125 -8.72 11.90 0.81
C THR A 125 -9.31 10.90 1.77
N ALA A 126 -10.52 10.43 1.46
CA ALA A 126 -11.14 9.30 2.13
C ALA A 126 -10.67 7.93 1.59
N SER A 127 -9.56 7.91 0.86
CA SER A 127 -8.96 6.66 0.38
C SER A 127 -8.26 5.88 1.50
N ASN A 128 -7.71 4.72 1.16
CA ASN A 128 -6.94 3.86 2.06
C ASN A 128 -5.42 3.95 1.88
N CYS A 129 -4.94 4.66 0.86
CA CYS A 129 -3.51 4.76 0.55
C CYS A 129 -3.15 6.18 0.09
N ASN A 130 -2.05 6.71 0.62
CA ASN A 130 -1.49 8.03 0.30
C ASN A 130 0.01 7.97 -0.07
N PHE A 131 0.45 6.88 -0.68
CA PHE A 131 1.84 6.71 -1.12
C PHE A 131 2.32 7.89 -1.97
N LYS A 132 3.59 8.24 -1.83
CA LYS A 132 4.20 9.38 -2.54
C LYS A 132 4.05 9.21 -4.05
N GLY A 133 3.51 10.22 -4.74
CA GLY A 133 3.25 10.17 -6.18
C GLY A 133 1.98 9.42 -6.60
N ARG A 134 1.30 8.71 -5.69
CA ARG A 134 0.06 7.98 -6.01
C ARG A 134 -1.11 8.91 -6.34
N MET A 135 -1.13 10.07 -5.71
CA MET A 135 -2.20 11.07 -5.88
C MET A 135 -1.84 12.15 -6.91
N GLY A 136 -0.69 12.05 -7.58
CA GLY A 136 -0.24 12.98 -8.62
C GLY A 136 1.25 13.27 -8.50
N SER A 137 1.61 14.55 -8.36
CA SER A 137 3.01 14.97 -8.19
C SER A 137 3.68 14.25 -7.00
N ARG A 138 4.96 13.91 -7.16
CA ARG A 138 5.80 13.37 -6.06
C ARG A 138 6.04 14.41 -4.96
N GLU A 139 5.79 15.69 -5.24
CA GLU A 139 5.91 16.80 -4.29
C GLU A 139 4.59 17.07 -3.55
N ALA A 140 3.48 16.47 -3.98
CA ALA A 140 2.19 16.63 -3.32
C ALA A 140 2.18 15.96 -1.94
N LEU A 141 1.49 16.58 -0.97
CA LEU A 141 1.24 15.99 0.34
C LEU A 141 -0.19 15.46 0.38
N ALA A 142 -0.34 14.15 0.52
CA ALA A 142 -1.64 13.49 0.59
C ALA A 142 -1.89 12.97 2.01
N TYR A 143 -3.00 13.39 2.61
CA TYR A 143 -3.46 12.95 3.92
C TYR A 143 -4.68 12.04 3.78
N LEU A 144 -4.82 11.08 4.69
CA LEU A 144 -6.03 10.26 4.80
C LEU A 144 -6.95 10.83 5.88
N GLY A 145 -8.25 10.80 5.64
CA GLY A 145 -9.26 11.22 6.60
C GLY A 145 -10.59 10.51 6.35
N SER A 146 -11.50 10.60 7.30
CA SER A 146 -12.86 10.11 7.07
C SER A 146 -13.62 11.05 6.09
N PRO A 147 -14.73 10.60 5.48
CA PRO A 147 -15.56 11.43 4.62
C PRO A 147 -15.94 12.78 5.27
N GLU A 148 -16.27 12.78 6.56
CA GLU A 148 -16.64 13.97 7.32
C GLU A 148 -15.47 14.95 7.48
N VAL A 149 -14.26 14.45 7.74
CA VAL A 149 -13.05 15.29 7.86
C VAL A 149 -12.72 15.93 6.53
N VAL A 150 -12.83 15.18 5.42
CA VAL A 150 -12.61 15.74 4.08
C VAL A 150 -13.67 16.81 3.77
N ALA A 151 -14.94 16.58 4.11
CA ALA A 151 -16.04 17.52 3.86
C ALA A 151 -15.87 18.81 4.69
N ALA A 152 -15.48 18.66 5.96
CA ALA A 152 -15.20 19.78 6.84
C ALA A 152 -14.00 20.60 6.39
N SER A 153 -12.97 19.92 5.87
CA SER A 153 -11.82 20.57 5.25
C SER A 153 -12.22 21.35 4.00
N ALA A 154 -13.25 20.90 3.26
CA ALA A 154 -13.81 21.59 2.09
C ALA A 154 -14.46 22.91 2.41
N LEU A 155 -15.20 22.95 3.51
CA LEU A 155 -15.85 24.16 3.97
C LEU A 155 -14.84 25.20 4.49
N LYS A 156 -13.71 24.76 5.05
CA LYS A 156 -12.74 25.64 5.72
C LYS A 156 -11.54 26.00 4.86
N GLY A 157 -11.21 25.20 3.84
CA GLY A 157 -10.00 25.36 3.02
C GLY A 157 -8.71 25.15 3.78
N ILE A 158 -8.79 24.48 4.93
CA ILE A 158 -7.67 23.97 5.73
C ILE A 158 -8.07 22.59 6.23
N ILE A 159 -7.11 21.69 6.45
CA ILE A 159 -7.39 20.38 7.05
C ILE A 159 -8.06 20.62 8.41
N SER A 160 -9.25 20.08 8.59
CA SER A 160 -10.09 20.37 9.74
C SER A 160 -11.04 19.23 10.04
N GLY A 161 -11.23 18.96 11.33
CA GLY A 161 -12.33 18.10 11.76
C GLY A 161 -13.71 18.76 11.53
N PRO A 162 -14.79 17.97 11.53
CA PRO A 162 -16.16 18.42 11.32
C PRO A 162 -16.70 19.40 12.35
N GLY A 163 -15.92 19.76 13.38
CA GLY A 163 -16.38 20.65 14.47
C GLY A 163 -17.40 19.99 15.40
N ALA A 164 -17.79 18.75 15.11
CA ALA A 164 -18.78 17.95 15.82
C ALA A 164 -18.19 16.87 16.75
N TYR A 165 -16.89 16.91 17.09
CA TYR A 165 -16.43 16.10 18.21
C TYR A 165 -16.72 16.83 19.54
N LYS A 166 -18.00 16.89 19.88
CA LYS A 166 -18.43 16.90 21.28
C LYS A 166 -18.78 15.46 21.59
N GLY A 167 -18.00 14.80 22.44
CA GLY A 167 -18.30 13.46 22.91
C GLY A 167 -19.67 13.44 23.61
N SER A 168 -20.73 13.18 22.84
CA SER A 168 -22.09 12.99 23.33
C SER A 168 -22.98 12.50 22.19
N GLY A 169 -22.86 11.22 21.86
CA GLY A 169 -23.83 10.49 21.05
C GLY A 169 -23.75 9.04 21.45
N GLN A 170 -24.79 8.49 22.07
CA GLN A 170 -24.80 7.05 22.33
C GLN A 170 -24.68 6.30 21.00
N PRO A 171 -23.81 5.28 20.90
CA PRO A 171 -23.63 4.52 19.68
C PRO A 171 -24.97 3.88 19.29
N ARG A 172 -25.42 4.12 18.05
CA ARG A 172 -26.45 3.29 17.44
C ARG A 172 -25.84 1.90 17.28
N SER A 173 -26.39 0.92 18.00
CA SER A 173 -25.95 -0.46 17.92
C SER A 173 -26.26 -1.05 16.54
N VAL A 174 -25.19 -1.34 15.78
CA VAL A 174 -25.21 -2.13 14.54
C VAL A 174 -25.17 -3.64 14.88
N GLU A 175 -25.63 -4.01 16.07
CA GLU A 175 -25.41 -5.31 16.71
C GLU A 175 -26.20 -6.45 16.07
N SER A 176 -27.28 -6.16 15.32
CA SER A 176 -28.08 -7.19 14.66
C SER A 176 -27.45 -7.66 13.35
N ASP A 177 -26.92 -6.75 12.54
CA ASP A 177 -26.54 -7.07 11.15
C ASP A 177 -25.10 -7.60 11.05
N PHE A 178 -24.26 -7.30 12.05
CA PHE A 178 -22.87 -7.74 12.10
C PHE A 178 -22.71 -9.16 12.67
N ASN A 179 -23.59 -9.58 13.58
CA ASN A 179 -23.53 -10.91 14.20
C ASN A 179 -23.78 -12.04 13.19
N ASP A 180 -24.65 -11.82 12.20
CA ASP A 180 -24.91 -12.78 11.13
C ASP A 180 -23.72 -12.92 10.16
N MET A 181 -22.93 -11.86 10.00
CA MET A 181 -21.75 -11.83 9.13
C MET A 181 -20.51 -12.46 9.79
N VAL A 182 -20.36 -12.28 11.11
CA VAL A 182 -19.29 -12.90 11.91
C VAL A 182 -19.45 -14.43 11.99
N GLN A 183 -20.69 -14.93 12.12
CA GLN A 183 -20.95 -16.38 12.11
C GLN A 183 -20.59 -17.04 10.76
N GLN A 184 -20.74 -16.32 9.64
CA GLN A 184 -20.32 -16.84 8.34
C GLN A 184 -18.80 -16.87 8.18
N LEU A 185 -18.07 -15.87 8.71
CA LEU A 185 -16.61 -15.79 8.66
C LEU A 185 -15.89 -16.81 9.55
N ASP A 186 -16.42 -17.10 10.75
CA ASP A 186 -15.82 -18.11 11.65
C ASP A 186 -15.90 -19.53 11.06
N SER A 187 -16.83 -19.80 10.13
CA SER A 187 -16.90 -21.09 9.43
C SER A 187 -15.79 -21.29 8.39
N PHE A 188 -15.16 -20.20 7.91
CA PHE A 188 -14.10 -20.23 6.90
C PHE A 188 -12.67 -20.26 7.47
N ILE A 189 -12.45 -19.74 8.69
CA ILE A 189 -11.12 -19.61 9.29
C ILE A 189 -10.60 -20.95 9.88
N GLY A 190 -11.49 -21.92 10.13
CA GLY A 190 -11.13 -23.21 10.73
C GLY A 190 -10.25 -24.15 9.90
N ASN A 191 -9.85 -23.79 8.68
CA ASN A 191 -9.12 -24.68 7.77
C ASN A 191 -7.73 -24.19 7.29
N VAL A 192 -7.20 -23.07 7.81
CA VAL A 192 -5.90 -22.57 7.35
C VAL A 192 -5.05 -22.13 8.53
N GLU A 193 -4.65 -23.09 9.37
CA GLU A 193 -3.53 -22.88 10.29
C GLU A 193 -2.96 -24.24 10.71
N SER A 194 -1.96 -24.70 9.96
CA SER A 194 -0.92 -25.61 10.46
C SER A 194 0.20 -25.71 9.44
N THR A 195 1.17 -24.81 9.53
CA THR A 195 2.55 -25.08 9.07
C THR A 195 3.52 -24.14 9.76
N GLU A 196 3.72 -24.36 11.06
CA GLU A 196 4.94 -23.87 11.71
C GLU A 196 6.10 -24.78 11.32
N THR A 197 7.11 -24.23 10.66
CA THR A 197 8.37 -24.92 10.37
C THR A 197 9.36 -24.61 11.47
N SER A 198 9.54 -25.55 12.38
CA SER A 198 10.66 -25.60 13.32
C SER A 198 11.86 -26.23 12.60
N SER A 199 12.92 -25.46 12.37
CA SER A 199 14.16 -25.95 11.74
C SER A 199 15.11 -26.52 12.79
N ASN A 200 15.07 -27.84 12.93
CA ASN A 200 16.21 -28.66 13.31
C ASN A 200 16.07 -30.02 12.59
N GLY A 201 16.36 -30.00 11.29
CA GLY A 201 16.29 -31.15 10.38
C GLY A 201 17.59 -31.30 9.56
N PRO A 202 17.78 -32.44 8.88
CA PRO A 202 19.00 -32.73 8.12
C PRO A 202 19.16 -31.78 6.91
N ALA A 203 20.36 -31.76 6.31
CA ALA A 203 20.74 -30.89 5.18
C ALA A 203 19.61 -30.72 4.15
N VAL A 204 19.36 -29.47 3.74
CA VAL A 204 18.29 -29.11 2.80
C VAL A 204 18.46 -29.87 1.48
N GLU A 205 17.44 -30.62 1.09
CA GLU A 205 17.37 -31.26 -0.22
C GLU A 205 17.12 -30.19 -1.30
N ILE A 206 18.01 -30.14 -2.30
CA ILE A 206 17.93 -29.20 -3.41
C ILE A 206 17.38 -29.92 -4.63
N LEU A 207 16.26 -29.43 -5.16
CA LEU A 207 15.66 -30.01 -6.36
C LEU A 207 16.48 -29.72 -7.63
N PRO A 208 16.51 -30.65 -8.60
CA PRO A 208 17.18 -30.41 -9.88
C PRO A 208 16.70 -29.12 -10.56
N GLY A 209 17.64 -28.25 -10.95
CA GLY A 209 17.35 -26.95 -11.56
C GLY A 209 17.24 -25.78 -10.57
N PHE A 210 17.23 -26.05 -9.26
CA PHE A 210 17.37 -25.01 -8.24
C PHE A 210 18.86 -24.76 -7.92
N PRO A 211 19.32 -23.50 -7.76
CA PRO A 211 20.73 -23.21 -7.52
C PRO A 211 21.21 -23.75 -6.16
N GLU A 212 22.42 -24.31 -6.11
CA GLU A 212 23.03 -24.73 -4.84
C GLU A 212 23.56 -23.56 -4.01
N SER A 213 23.97 -22.50 -4.70
CA SER A 213 24.40 -21.25 -4.08
C SER A 213 24.25 -20.09 -5.05
N VAL A 214 24.06 -18.90 -4.49
CA VAL A 214 24.03 -17.63 -5.22
C VAL A 214 25.07 -16.73 -4.60
N ARG A 215 25.87 -16.02 -5.39
CA ARG A 215 26.87 -15.06 -4.89
C ARG A 215 26.95 -13.87 -5.82
N GLU A 216 26.38 -12.76 -5.41
CA GLU A 216 26.24 -11.58 -6.27
C GLU A 216 26.38 -10.28 -5.46
N GLU A 217 26.58 -9.16 -6.14
CA GLU A 217 26.74 -7.86 -5.50
C GLU A 217 25.40 -7.33 -4.98
N ILE A 218 25.43 -6.66 -3.82
CA ILE A 218 24.29 -5.97 -3.26
C ILE A 218 24.11 -4.61 -3.94
N VAL A 219 22.94 -4.41 -4.54
CA VAL A 219 22.43 -3.09 -4.90
C VAL A 219 21.41 -2.67 -3.87
N PHE A 220 21.73 -1.62 -3.12
CA PHE A 220 20.88 -1.13 -2.04
C PHE A 220 19.96 -0.02 -2.53
N MET A 221 18.68 -0.16 -2.17
CA MET A 221 17.62 0.82 -2.36
C MET A 221 17.32 1.46 -1.01
N ASP A 222 17.65 2.75 -0.85
CA ASP A 222 17.52 3.50 0.40
C ASP A 222 16.06 3.90 0.72
N ILE A 223 15.19 2.91 0.83
CA ILE A 223 13.76 3.08 1.04
C ILE A 223 13.17 2.01 1.97
N ASP A 224 12.28 2.45 2.86
CA ASP A 224 11.35 1.56 3.56
C ASP A 224 9.99 1.66 2.87
N SER A 225 9.17 0.62 2.98
CA SER A 225 7.79 0.56 2.49
C SER A 225 7.70 0.94 1.02
N GLN A 226 8.63 0.40 0.23
CA GLN A 226 8.59 0.53 -1.22
C GLN A 226 7.37 -0.21 -1.75
N ASP A 227 6.41 0.53 -2.27
CA ASP A 227 5.16 -0.02 -2.74
C ASP A 227 5.25 -0.53 -4.19
N THR A 228 4.22 -1.24 -4.64
CA THR A 228 4.16 -1.76 -6.01
C THR A 228 3.95 -0.70 -7.09
N ASP A 229 3.48 0.53 -6.76
CA ASP A 229 3.46 1.67 -7.70
C ASP A 229 4.89 2.11 -8.03
N GLN A 230 5.78 2.09 -7.04
CA GLN A 230 7.18 2.49 -7.18
C GLN A 230 8.03 1.45 -7.94
N ILE A 231 7.67 0.16 -7.83
CA ILE A 231 8.35 -0.93 -8.55
C ILE A 231 7.89 -0.98 -10.02
N TYR A 232 6.58 -0.88 -10.26
CA TYR A 232 6.00 -0.89 -11.59
C TYR A 232 4.91 0.19 -11.72
N PRO A 233 5.08 1.18 -12.64
CA PRO A 233 4.21 2.34 -12.74
C PRO A 233 2.73 2.00 -12.89
N ARG A 234 1.88 2.70 -12.12
CA ARG A 234 0.41 2.58 -12.21
C ARG A 234 -0.10 2.79 -13.62
N SER A 235 0.46 3.75 -14.35
CA SER A 235 0.03 4.10 -15.71
C SER A 235 0.06 2.93 -16.68
N MET A 236 0.94 1.96 -16.44
CA MET A 236 1.13 0.78 -17.29
C MET A 236 0.41 -0.47 -16.76
N THR A 237 -0.36 -0.36 -15.68
CA THR A 237 -0.96 -1.52 -14.98
C THR A 237 -2.03 -2.22 -15.82
N TYR A 238 -2.83 -1.46 -16.59
CA TYR A 238 -3.95 -2.00 -17.38
C TYR A 238 -3.61 -2.20 -18.86
N GLU A 239 -2.32 -2.07 -19.22
CA GLU A 239 -1.84 -2.37 -20.56
C GLU A 239 -1.65 -3.89 -20.70
N SER A 240 -2.42 -4.52 -21.58
CA SER A 240 -2.44 -5.99 -21.74
C SER A 240 -1.28 -6.56 -22.55
N ASN A 241 -0.57 -5.72 -23.32
CA ASN A 241 0.46 -6.14 -24.27
C ASN A 241 1.81 -5.43 -24.03
N VAL A 242 2.23 -5.31 -22.78
CA VAL A 242 3.54 -4.73 -22.43
C VAL A 242 4.63 -5.74 -22.76
N SER A 243 5.59 -5.35 -23.62
CA SER A 243 6.74 -6.21 -23.94
C SER A 243 7.66 -6.36 -22.72
N LYS A 244 8.43 -7.46 -22.68
CA LYS A 244 9.45 -7.66 -21.62
C LYS A 244 10.42 -6.47 -21.52
N GLU A 245 10.80 -5.89 -22.66
CA GLU A 245 11.69 -4.73 -22.73
C GLU A 245 11.02 -3.46 -22.16
N ALA A 246 9.75 -3.21 -22.51
CA ALA A 246 9.01 -2.08 -21.96
C ALA A 246 8.82 -2.21 -20.45
N MET A 247 8.54 -3.43 -19.97
CA MET A 247 8.43 -3.74 -18.55
C MET A 247 9.77 -3.55 -17.81
N ALA A 248 10.87 -4.01 -18.40
CA ALA A 248 12.22 -3.79 -17.86
C ALA A 248 12.54 -2.29 -17.77
N ASN A 249 12.26 -1.52 -18.81
CA ASN A 249 12.46 -0.06 -18.84
C ASN A 249 11.58 0.69 -17.83
N ALA A 250 10.43 0.14 -17.47
CA ALA A 250 9.53 0.72 -16.48
C ALA A 250 9.91 0.37 -15.03
N CYS A 251 10.65 -0.74 -14.83
CA CYS A 251 11.01 -1.24 -13.51
C CYS A 251 11.77 -0.17 -12.71
N MET A 252 11.26 0.12 -11.51
CA MET A 252 11.79 1.09 -10.54
C MET A 252 11.81 2.55 -11.00
N LYS A 253 11.27 2.90 -12.17
CA LYS A 253 11.32 4.27 -12.71
C LYS A 253 10.58 5.29 -11.81
N ASP A 254 9.54 4.84 -11.13
CA ASP A 254 8.77 5.67 -10.22
C ASP A 254 9.45 5.89 -8.86
N TYR A 255 10.38 5.01 -8.51
CA TYR A 255 11.29 5.16 -7.37
C TYR A 255 12.54 5.97 -7.75
N ASP A 256 13.33 5.45 -8.68
CA ASP A 256 14.63 5.95 -9.11
C ASP A 256 14.72 5.94 -10.65
N PRO A 257 14.62 7.10 -11.31
CA PRO A 257 14.71 7.20 -12.76
C PRO A 257 16.04 6.70 -13.34
N ASP A 258 17.10 6.67 -12.52
CA ASP A 258 18.44 6.24 -12.91
C ASP A 258 18.74 4.80 -12.48
N PHE A 259 17.77 4.08 -11.93
CA PHE A 259 17.92 2.71 -11.45
C PHE A 259 18.61 1.79 -12.46
N GLN A 260 18.16 1.83 -13.73
CA GLN A 260 18.70 1.01 -14.82
C GLN A 260 20.17 1.31 -15.16
N LYS A 261 20.70 2.48 -14.75
CA LYS A 261 22.13 2.81 -14.91
C LYS A 261 23.00 2.18 -13.82
N VAL A 262 22.39 1.77 -12.71
CA VAL A 262 23.06 1.25 -11.50
C VAL A 262 22.91 -0.27 -11.40
N SER A 263 21.71 -0.78 -11.67
CA SER A 263 21.38 -2.20 -11.62
C SER A 263 22.01 -2.98 -12.76
N ARG A 264 22.34 -4.24 -12.50
CA ARG A 264 22.89 -5.21 -13.45
C ARG A 264 22.13 -6.54 -13.30
N PRO A 265 22.11 -7.37 -14.36
CA PRO A 265 21.63 -8.74 -14.25
C PRO A 265 22.29 -9.48 -13.09
N ASN A 266 21.49 -10.27 -12.37
CA ASN A 266 21.83 -11.09 -11.20
C ASN A 266 22.17 -10.32 -9.91
N ASP A 267 22.13 -8.99 -9.89
CA ASP A 267 22.27 -8.26 -8.63
C ASP A 267 21.28 -8.74 -7.56
N ILE A 268 21.68 -8.65 -6.30
CA ILE A 268 20.79 -8.88 -5.17
C ILE A 268 20.25 -7.53 -4.74
N LEU A 269 18.95 -7.31 -4.94
CA LEU A 269 18.30 -6.09 -4.48
C LEU A 269 18.11 -6.16 -2.98
N VAL A 270 18.53 -5.10 -2.30
CA VAL A 270 18.36 -4.98 -0.88
C VAL A 270 17.64 -3.68 -0.56
N SER A 271 16.60 -3.75 0.25
CA SER A 271 15.84 -2.59 0.70
C SER A 271 15.63 -2.58 2.20
N GLY A 272 15.01 -1.52 2.70
CA GLY A 272 14.43 -1.48 4.03
C GLY A 272 13.21 -2.40 4.19
N ASN A 273 12.48 -2.21 5.28
CA ASN A 273 11.32 -3.03 5.64
C ASN A 273 10.12 -2.77 4.73
N GLY A 274 9.27 -3.78 4.52
CA GLY A 274 7.98 -3.60 3.80
C GLY A 274 8.10 -3.44 2.28
N PHE A 275 9.11 -4.05 1.67
CA PHE A 275 9.26 -4.10 0.21
C PHE A 275 8.04 -4.77 -0.46
N GLY A 276 7.58 -4.19 -1.57
CA GLY A 276 6.46 -4.71 -2.35
C GLY A 276 5.10 -4.51 -1.69
N CYS A 277 4.97 -3.56 -0.75
CA CYS A 277 3.69 -3.29 -0.10
C CYS A 277 2.68 -2.61 -1.05
N GLY A 278 1.42 -2.52 -0.62
CA GLY A 278 0.38 -1.83 -1.40
C GLY A 278 -0.40 -2.75 -2.34
N SER A 279 -0.55 -2.35 -3.60
CA SER A 279 -1.47 -3.01 -4.54
C SER A 279 -0.97 -4.40 -4.97
N SER A 280 -1.88 -5.36 -5.07
CA SER A 280 -1.58 -6.69 -5.64
C SER A 280 -1.31 -6.58 -7.14
N ARG A 281 -0.04 -6.53 -7.51
CA ARG A 281 0.43 -6.41 -8.90
C ARG A 281 1.53 -7.41 -9.19
N GLU A 282 1.18 -8.43 -9.94
CA GLU A 282 2.16 -9.40 -10.46
C GLU A 282 3.22 -8.71 -11.35
N GLN A 283 2.86 -7.61 -11.99
CA GLN A 283 3.76 -6.78 -12.81
C GLN A 283 4.97 -6.29 -12.02
N ALA A 284 4.84 -6.04 -10.71
CA ALA A 284 5.97 -5.64 -9.89
C ALA A 284 7.04 -6.74 -9.81
N ALA A 285 6.62 -8.00 -9.63
CA ALA A 285 7.54 -9.14 -9.59
C ALA A 285 8.11 -9.46 -10.99
N THR A 286 7.26 -9.45 -12.03
CA THR A 286 7.70 -9.75 -13.40
C THR A 286 8.60 -8.66 -13.99
N ALA A 287 8.46 -7.39 -13.57
CA ALA A 287 9.37 -6.32 -13.97
C ALA A 287 10.78 -6.51 -13.40
N ILE A 288 10.90 -6.97 -12.16
CA ILE A 288 12.20 -7.31 -11.55
C ILE A 288 12.84 -8.50 -12.28
N LEU A 289 12.05 -9.51 -12.65
CA LEU A 289 12.54 -10.61 -13.49
C LEU A 289 12.90 -10.14 -14.91
N ALA A 290 12.21 -9.13 -15.45
CA ALA A 290 12.48 -8.59 -16.78
C ALA A 290 13.87 -7.95 -16.87
N ILE A 291 14.34 -7.33 -15.78
CA ILE A 291 15.71 -6.80 -15.63
C ILE A 291 16.72 -7.86 -15.16
N SER A 292 16.31 -9.13 -15.10
CA SER A 292 17.14 -10.29 -14.75
C SER A 292 17.68 -10.26 -13.32
N ILE A 293 16.89 -9.73 -12.40
CA ILE A 293 17.13 -9.83 -10.96
C ILE A 293 16.20 -10.91 -10.38
N HIS A 294 16.77 -11.80 -9.57
CA HIS A 294 16.07 -12.98 -9.06
C HIS A 294 15.95 -13.00 -7.53
N PHE A 295 16.69 -12.13 -6.84
CA PHE A 295 16.77 -12.10 -5.39
C PHE A 295 16.52 -10.70 -4.85
N VAL A 296 15.60 -10.62 -3.90
CA VAL A 296 15.30 -9.41 -3.14
C VAL A 296 15.39 -9.74 -1.66
N VAL A 297 16.10 -8.92 -0.90
CA VAL A 297 16.22 -9.00 0.56
C VAL A 297 15.67 -7.71 1.16
N ALA A 298 14.65 -7.83 1.99
CA ALA A 298 14.06 -6.70 2.70
C ALA A 298 14.53 -6.66 4.16
N GLY A 299 14.62 -5.45 4.73
CA GLY A 299 14.88 -5.23 6.14
C GLY A 299 16.33 -4.91 6.53
N LEU A 300 17.21 -4.66 5.56
CA LEU A 300 18.64 -4.45 5.83
C LEU A 300 19.04 -2.96 5.95
N ARG A 301 18.33 -2.17 6.78
CA ARG A 301 18.61 -0.72 6.91
C ARG A 301 19.74 -0.39 7.90
N ALA A 302 19.97 -1.24 8.90
CA ALA A 302 20.94 -0.96 9.96
C ALA A 302 22.38 -0.83 9.43
N ALA A 303 22.72 -1.55 8.35
CA ALA A 303 24.02 -1.50 7.70
C ALA A 303 24.20 -0.27 6.78
N PHE A 304 23.11 0.25 6.20
CA PHE A 304 23.13 1.37 5.26
C PHE A 304 22.25 2.53 5.75
N PRO A 305 22.77 3.37 6.66
CA PRO A 305 22.00 4.50 7.18
C PRO A 305 21.67 5.49 6.07
N LYS A 306 20.55 6.20 6.25
CA LYS A 306 20.13 7.28 5.36
C LYS A 306 21.24 8.32 5.23
N ASP A 307 21.64 8.60 4.00
CA ASP A 307 22.59 9.67 3.68
C ASP A 307 21.87 10.78 2.91
N ALA A 308 21.60 11.88 3.62
CA ALA A 308 20.92 13.06 3.05
C ALA A 308 21.71 13.74 1.92
N LYS A 309 22.99 13.42 1.72
CA LYS A 309 23.84 13.98 0.66
C LYS A 309 23.94 13.06 -0.55
N ARG A 310 23.38 11.84 -0.50
CA ARG A 310 23.44 10.91 -1.62
C ARG A 310 22.49 11.37 -2.74
N PRO A 311 23.01 11.64 -3.95
CA PRO A 311 22.20 12.18 -5.04
C PRO A 311 21.21 11.17 -5.62
N PHE A 312 21.45 9.87 -5.46
CA PHE A 312 20.61 8.79 -5.98
C PHE A 312 20.14 7.87 -4.84
N PRO A 313 18.88 7.44 -4.84
CA PRO A 313 18.35 6.58 -3.79
C PRO A 313 18.81 5.12 -3.95
N THR A 314 19.26 4.71 -5.15
CA THR A 314 19.87 3.40 -5.42
C THR A 314 21.37 3.51 -5.60
N PHE A 315 22.15 2.62 -4.98
CA PHE A 315 23.59 2.56 -5.21
C PHE A 315 24.16 1.14 -5.06
N ARG A 316 25.28 0.92 -5.73
CA ARG A 316 26.09 -0.29 -5.56
C ARG A 316 26.91 -0.16 -4.28
N THR A 317 26.80 -1.14 -3.40
CA THR A 317 27.46 -1.11 -2.10
C THR A 317 28.92 -1.56 -2.17
N GLY A 318 29.31 -2.27 -3.23
CA GLY A 318 30.56 -3.03 -3.29
C GLY A 318 30.52 -4.30 -2.43
N TRP A 319 29.45 -4.53 -1.66
CA TRP A 319 29.30 -5.70 -0.81
C TRP A 319 28.76 -6.87 -1.61
N THR A 320 29.18 -8.08 -1.26
CA THR A 320 28.71 -9.30 -1.90
C THR A 320 27.86 -10.09 -0.92
N LEU A 321 26.68 -10.51 -1.35
CA LEU A 321 25.86 -11.47 -0.61
C LEU A 321 26.02 -12.85 -1.25
N LYS A 322 26.31 -13.85 -0.42
CA LYS A 322 26.35 -15.26 -0.79
C LYS A 322 25.27 -16.01 -0.02
N TRP A 323 24.34 -16.64 -0.73
CA TRP A 323 23.39 -17.57 -0.15
C TRP A 323 23.84 -19.00 -0.43
N ASP A 324 24.13 -19.77 0.62
CA ASP A 324 24.42 -21.21 0.58
C ASP A 324 23.13 -21.96 0.92
N VAL A 325 22.45 -22.47 -0.12
CA VAL A 325 21.11 -23.07 0.01
C VAL A 325 21.17 -24.37 0.81
N LYS A 326 22.23 -25.17 0.63
CA LYS A 326 22.41 -26.44 1.32
C LYS A 326 22.56 -26.27 2.83
N LYS A 327 23.16 -25.16 3.25
CA LYS A 327 23.40 -24.83 4.66
C LYS A 327 22.38 -23.86 5.24
N SER A 328 21.40 -23.41 4.44
CA SER A 328 20.40 -22.43 4.86
C SER A 328 21.06 -21.17 5.46
N MET A 329 22.12 -20.70 4.80
CA MET A 329 23.00 -19.67 5.36
C MET A 329 23.24 -18.56 4.34
N VAL A 330 23.04 -17.32 4.77
CA VAL A 330 23.44 -16.13 4.03
C VAL A 330 24.73 -15.60 4.64
N GLN A 331 25.69 -15.26 3.79
CA GLN A 331 26.95 -14.61 4.16
C GLN A 331 27.04 -13.27 3.42
N VAL A 332 27.48 -12.23 4.11
CA VAL A 332 27.70 -10.91 3.52
C VAL A 332 29.16 -10.52 3.72
N GLN A 333 29.80 -10.08 2.64
CA GLN A 333 31.17 -9.60 2.64
C GLN A 333 31.23 -8.10 2.29
N GLU A 334 31.80 -7.29 3.19
CA GLU A 334 31.88 -5.84 3.06
C GLU A 334 33.00 -5.37 2.12
N GLY A 335 32.84 -5.60 0.83
CA GLY A 335 33.88 -5.26 -0.17
C GLY A 335 35.06 -6.24 -0.17
N GLU A 336 36.03 -5.98 -1.04
CA GLU A 336 37.17 -6.89 -1.23
C GLU A 336 38.06 -6.91 0.03
N GLY A 337 38.08 -8.05 0.73
CA GLY A 337 38.85 -8.23 1.96
C GLY A 337 38.27 -7.57 3.21
N GLY A 338 37.02 -7.07 3.15
CA GLY A 338 36.32 -6.53 4.31
C GLY A 338 35.78 -7.58 5.27
N GLU A 339 35.03 -7.13 6.28
CA GLU A 339 34.41 -7.99 7.28
C GLU A 339 33.40 -8.95 6.63
N GLU A 340 33.33 -10.18 7.15
CA GLU A 340 32.38 -11.20 6.73
C GLU A 340 31.44 -11.52 7.89
N SER A 341 30.14 -11.43 7.62
CA SER A 341 29.08 -11.83 8.55
C SER A 341 28.26 -12.96 7.94
N ALA A 342 27.69 -13.81 8.78
CA ALA A 342 26.86 -14.92 8.34
C ALA A 342 25.63 -15.07 9.26
N GLU A 343 24.50 -15.38 8.66
CA GLU A 343 23.23 -15.58 9.36
C GLU A 343 22.51 -16.80 8.77
N ASN A 344 21.86 -17.57 9.65
CA ASN A 344 20.99 -18.66 9.21
C ASN A 344 19.65 -18.10 8.75
N VAL A 345 19.18 -18.58 7.61
CA VAL A 345 17.88 -18.22 7.02
C VAL A 345 16.97 -19.44 6.96
N GLY A 346 15.67 -19.21 6.80
CA GLY A 346 14.71 -20.31 6.59
C GLY A 346 14.96 -21.05 5.29
N ASP A 347 14.57 -22.33 5.26
CA ASP A 347 14.66 -23.16 4.07
C ASP A 347 13.61 -22.74 3.03
N ILE A 348 13.94 -22.92 1.75
CA ILE A 348 12.94 -22.77 0.69
C ILE A 348 12.15 -24.07 0.56
N PRO A 349 10.81 -24.05 0.75
CA PRO A 349 9.99 -25.24 0.63
C PRO A 349 10.13 -25.93 -0.76
N PRO A 350 10.09 -27.26 -0.84
CA PRO A 350 10.28 -27.99 -2.09
C PRO A 350 9.34 -27.57 -3.23
N ASN A 351 8.08 -27.23 -2.92
CA ASN A 351 7.13 -26.73 -3.92
C ASN A 351 7.55 -25.38 -4.52
N VAL A 352 8.20 -24.51 -3.73
CA VAL A 352 8.73 -23.23 -4.21
C VAL A 352 10.00 -23.46 -5.04
N GLN A 353 10.87 -24.38 -4.61
CA GLN A 353 12.04 -24.78 -5.40
C GLN A 353 11.63 -25.34 -6.77
N GLU A 354 10.59 -26.18 -6.83
CA GLU A 354 10.06 -26.74 -8.08
C GLU A 354 9.52 -25.64 -9.00
N ILE A 355 8.75 -24.69 -8.46
CA ILE A 355 8.24 -23.54 -9.22
C ILE A 355 9.40 -22.78 -9.87
N ILE A 356 10.46 -22.48 -9.10
CA ILE A 356 11.61 -21.72 -9.58
C ILE A 356 12.40 -22.53 -10.62
N ALA A 357 12.67 -23.82 -10.34
CA ALA A 357 13.42 -24.71 -11.22
C ALA A 357 12.74 -24.91 -12.59
N LEU A 358 11.40 -24.87 -12.63
CA LEU A 358 10.63 -24.97 -13.87
C LEU A 358 10.43 -23.63 -14.60
N GLY A 359 10.98 -22.53 -14.06
CA GLY A 359 10.89 -21.20 -14.68
C GLY A 359 9.63 -20.42 -14.32
N GLY A 360 8.93 -20.78 -13.24
CA GLY A 360 7.79 -20.06 -12.70
C GLY A 360 6.51 -20.91 -12.62
N LEU A 361 5.48 -20.34 -11.98
CA LEU A 361 4.24 -21.05 -11.69
C LEU A 361 3.50 -21.50 -12.96
N HIS A 362 3.48 -20.66 -14.00
CA HIS A 362 2.86 -20.99 -15.28
C HIS A 362 3.52 -22.20 -15.94
N GLU A 363 4.85 -22.25 -15.96
CA GLU A 363 5.58 -23.37 -16.57
C GLU A 363 5.47 -24.65 -15.74
N ARG A 364 5.44 -24.55 -14.41
CA ARG A 364 5.07 -25.66 -13.53
C ARG A 364 3.68 -26.21 -13.87
N CYS A 365 2.67 -25.35 -14.00
CA CYS A 365 1.33 -25.79 -14.37
C CYS A 365 1.32 -26.48 -15.75
N ARG A 366 2.03 -25.96 -16.75
CA ARG A 366 2.17 -26.62 -18.06
C ARG A 366 2.84 -27.98 -17.95
N HIS A 367 3.88 -28.10 -17.12
CA HIS A 367 4.59 -29.36 -16.88
C HIS A 367 3.67 -30.42 -16.25
N GLU A 368 2.89 -30.04 -15.24
CA GLU A 368 1.92 -30.93 -14.59
C GLU A 368 0.80 -31.38 -15.54
N LEU A 369 0.28 -30.48 -16.37
CA LEU A 369 -0.72 -30.83 -17.38
C LEU A 369 -0.18 -31.83 -18.41
N LYS A 370 1.10 -31.72 -18.79
CA LYS A 370 1.76 -32.68 -19.69
C LYS A 370 1.98 -34.05 -19.05
N LYS A 371 2.23 -34.12 -17.74
CA LYS A 371 2.35 -35.40 -17.02
C LYS A 371 1.01 -36.15 -16.90
N ALA A 372 -0.09 -35.41 -16.83
CA ALA A 372 -1.44 -35.95 -16.71
C ALA A 372 -2.05 -36.39 -18.07
N SER A 373 -1.40 -36.05 -19.18
CA SER A 373 -1.76 -36.42 -20.55
C SER A 373 -0.97 -37.64 -21.00
#